data_AF-A0A956KB58-F1
#
_entry.id   AF-A0A956KB58-F1
#
_cell.length_a   1.000
_cell.length_b   1.000
_cell.length_c   1.000
_cell.angle_alpha   90.00
_cell.angle_beta   90.00
_cell.angle_gamma   90.00
#
_symmetry.space_group_name_H-M   'P 1'
#
loop_
_entity.id
_entity.type
_entity.pdbx_description
1 polymer ?
#
loop_
_entity_poly.entity_id
_entity_poly.type
_entity_poly.pdbx_seq_one_letter_code
_entity_poly.pdbx_strand_id
1 'polypeptide(L)'
;MIAATTHRAPLSFALCLALVGAAGCGGGGTGTTATETDATDSDATETDDESTTEGSTEPTTFGTSVTSDTDASTDPTTETTVDPSETEATSDSDADSDTDTETEATSDTDTTPVDPVEIAGLYVDGFGADHDISNDAWVISFEGSEPSTFHVAWYDNEIDRLVAQNDAANEFNPSLWSLFEWTFTDGGTSLWYCQTVFDAATQSDAEDAPAADKSDPKGGGCGGFPWSPLEPL
;
A
#
# COMPACT_ATOMS: atom_id res chain seq x y z
N MET A 1 45.69 -13.98 7.81
CA MET A 1 45.69 -14.42 6.40
C MET A 1 45.05 -15.79 6.34
N ILE A 2 43.73 -15.86 6.15
CA ILE A 2 43.00 -17.10 5.87
C ILE A 2 42.07 -16.74 4.70
N ALA A 3 42.33 -17.33 3.55
CA ALA A 3 41.61 -17.10 2.31
C ALA A 3 40.38 -18.01 2.29
N ALA A 4 39.19 -17.42 2.16
CA ALA A 4 37.95 -18.14 1.88
C ALA A 4 37.68 -18.06 0.37
N THR A 5 37.76 -19.21 -0.29
CA THR A 5 37.54 -19.41 -1.71
C THR A 5 36.04 -19.58 -1.98
N THR A 6 35.40 -18.57 -2.57
CA THR A 6 33.99 -18.65 -2.98
C THR A 6 33.85 -19.47 -4.27
N HIS A 7 33.32 -20.69 -4.16
CA HIS A 7 32.79 -21.46 -5.29
C HIS A 7 31.35 -21.00 -5.56
N ARG A 8 31.10 -20.32 -6.67
CA ARG A 8 29.75 -20.16 -7.24
C ARG A 8 29.59 -21.19 -8.37
N ALA A 9 28.71 -22.16 -8.15
CA ALA A 9 28.18 -23.02 -9.20
C ALA A 9 26.91 -22.36 -9.81
N PRO A 10 26.64 -22.53 -11.11
CA PRO A 10 25.52 -21.90 -11.80
C PRO A 10 24.23 -22.74 -11.63
N LEU A 11 23.13 -22.12 -11.19
CA LEU A 11 21.80 -22.71 -11.35
C LEU A 11 21.22 -22.29 -12.70
N SER A 12 21.26 -23.24 -13.64
CA SER A 12 20.36 -23.27 -14.79
C SER A 12 18.93 -23.52 -14.30
N PHE A 13 17.99 -22.64 -14.66
CA PHE A 13 16.59 -23.01 -14.78
C PHE A 13 16.19 -22.92 -16.25
N ALA A 14 16.09 -24.09 -16.86
CA ALA A 14 15.45 -24.29 -18.13
C ALA A 14 14.00 -24.73 -17.88
N LEU A 15 13.09 -24.06 -18.60
CA LEU A 15 11.93 -24.63 -19.28
C LEU A 15 10.79 -25.19 -18.40
N CYS A 16 9.63 -24.51 -18.43
CA CYS A 16 8.42 -25.21 -18.84
C CYS A 16 7.46 -24.29 -19.62
N LEU A 17 7.03 -24.84 -20.74
CA LEU A 17 6.21 -24.29 -21.81
C LEU A 17 4.74 -24.62 -21.52
N ALA A 18 3.83 -23.66 -21.64
CA ALA A 18 2.43 -23.96 -21.92
C ALA A 18 1.79 -22.87 -22.80
N LEU A 19 1.43 -23.28 -24.02
CA LEU A 19 0.65 -22.56 -25.00
C LEU A 19 -0.78 -22.29 -24.49
N VAL A 20 -1.32 -21.09 -24.77
CA VAL A 20 -2.65 -20.91 -25.37
C VAL A 20 -2.58 -19.74 -26.34
N GLY A 21 -2.96 -19.98 -27.60
CA GLY A 21 -3.06 -18.96 -28.64
C GLY A 21 -4.51 -18.56 -28.92
N ALA A 22 -4.69 -17.33 -29.41
CA ALA A 22 -5.70 -16.88 -30.38
C ALA A 22 -5.35 -15.42 -30.72
N ALA A 23 -4.76 -15.14 -31.89
CA ALA A 23 -5.46 -14.79 -33.13
C ALA A 23 -5.86 -13.30 -33.24
N GLY A 24 -5.16 -12.56 -34.10
CA GLY A 24 -5.80 -11.62 -35.04
C GLY A 24 -5.60 -10.12 -34.82
N CYS A 25 -4.63 -9.54 -35.53
CA CYS A 25 -4.74 -8.32 -36.37
C CYS A 25 -3.33 -8.00 -36.90
N GLY A 26 -3.02 -7.86 -38.19
CA GLY A 26 -3.84 -7.53 -39.34
C GLY A 26 -3.49 -6.13 -39.85
N GLY A 27 -2.50 -6.04 -40.74
CA GLY A 27 -2.18 -4.85 -41.57
C GLY A 27 -1.20 -3.87 -40.93
N GLY A 28 -0.06 -3.49 -41.51
CA GLY A 28 0.24 -3.33 -42.94
C GLY A 28 0.05 -1.87 -43.34
N GLY A 29 1.04 -1.02 -43.08
CA GLY A 29 1.03 0.39 -43.45
C GLY A 29 2.45 0.91 -43.66
N THR A 30 2.87 0.94 -44.92
CA THR A 30 4.15 1.44 -45.40
C THR A 30 4.20 2.96 -45.47
N GLY A 31 5.34 3.52 -45.05
CA GLY A 31 5.96 4.67 -45.71
C GLY A 31 5.52 6.06 -45.25
N THR A 32 6.47 6.89 -44.86
CA THR A 32 6.87 8.07 -45.65
C THR A 32 8.11 8.71 -45.03
N THR A 33 9.10 8.89 -45.89
CA THR A 33 10.37 9.61 -45.72
C THR A 33 10.17 11.12 -45.75
N ALA A 34 11.20 11.82 -45.24
CA ALA A 34 11.51 13.26 -45.39
C ALA A 34 10.82 14.18 -44.36
N THR A 35 11.42 15.27 -43.86
CA THR A 35 12.57 16.05 -44.32
C THR A 35 13.10 16.89 -43.16
N GLU A 36 14.41 17.18 -43.13
CA GLU A 36 15.00 18.28 -42.36
C GLU A 36 14.41 19.64 -42.77
N THR A 37 14.16 20.53 -41.80
CA THR A 37 14.19 22.00 -41.94
C THR A 37 14.34 22.57 -40.53
N ASP A 38 15.53 22.98 -40.11
CA ASP A 38 16.12 24.33 -40.21
C ASP A 38 15.45 25.38 -39.31
N ALA A 39 16.29 26.17 -38.67
CA ALA A 39 16.04 27.05 -37.54
C ALA A 39 15.57 28.44 -37.98
N THR A 40 14.74 29.07 -37.15
CA THR A 40 14.53 30.53 -36.98
C THR A 40 13.76 30.70 -35.66
N ASP A 41 14.33 31.18 -34.56
CA ASP A 41 14.64 32.59 -34.25
C ASP A 41 13.50 33.56 -34.65
N SER A 42 12.70 33.96 -33.66
CA SER A 42 11.87 35.17 -33.57
C SER A 42 11.34 35.21 -32.14
N ASP A 43 11.96 35.98 -31.25
CA ASP A 43 11.70 37.40 -31.02
C ASP A 43 10.46 37.63 -30.14
N ALA A 44 10.73 38.34 -29.06
CA ALA A 44 9.81 38.62 -27.97
C ALA A 44 8.72 39.62 -28.41
N THR A 45 7.50 39.40 -27.96
CA THR A 45 6.58 40.49 -27.68
C THR A 45 5.81 40.18 -26.42
N GLU A 46 6.02 41.03 -25.42
CA GLU A 46 5.19 41.17 -24.24
C GLU A 46 3.76 41.56 -24.67
N THR A 47 2.77 40.89 -24.09
CA THR A 47 1.39 41.36 -24.07
C THR A 47 0.90 41.25 -22.65
N ASP A 48 0.93 42.40 -21.96
CA ASP A 48 0.02 42.72 -20.88
C ASP A 48 -1.42 42.54 -21.38
N ASP A 49 -2.17 41.63 -20.75
CA ASP A 49 -3.63 41.60 -20.87
C ASP A 49 -4.20 41.55 -19.44
N GLU A 50 -4.40 42.75 -18.89
CA GLU A 50 -5.29 42.96 -17.75
C GLU A 50 -6.73 42.67 -18.22
N SER A 51 -7.25 41.50 -17.87
CA SER A 51 -8.68 41.21 -17.98
C SER A 51 -9.28 41.06 -16.60
N THR A 52 -9.79 42.19 -16.11
CA THR A 52 -10.77 42.28 -15.02
C THR A 52 -12.06 41.58 -15.43
N THR A 53 -12.31 40.39 -14.87
CA THR A 53 -13.65 39.77 -14.92
C THR A 53 -14.35 40.03 -13.59
N GLU A 54 -15.25 41.01 -13.62
CA GLU A 54 -16.18 41.30 -12.54
C GLU A 54 -17.25 40.22 -12.42
N GLY A 55 -17.82 40.14 -11.22
CA GLY A 55 -18.63 39.04 -10.73
C GLY A 55 -19.91 38.75 -11.51
N SER A 56 -20.31 37.49 -11.42
CA SER A 56 -21.71 37.12 -11.53
C SER A 56 -22.03 36.12 -10.43
N THR A 57 -22.60 36.64 -9.36
CA THR A 57 -23.31 35.88 -8.34
C THR A 57 -24.65 35.42 -8.93
N GLU A 58 -24.81 34.12 -9.15
CA GLU A 58 -26.14 33.53 -9.31
C GLU A 58 -26.48 32.64 -8.10
N PRO A 59 -27.57 32.92 -7.37
CA PRO A 59 -28.00 32.09 -6.26
C PRO A 59 -28.67 30.81 -6.78
N THR A 60 -28.10 29.66 -6.46
CA THR A 60 -28.75 28.37 -6.72
C THR A 60 -29.96 28.23 -5.81
N THR A 61 -31.12 28.18 -6.46
CA THR A 61 -32.45 28.16 -5.86
C THR A 61 -32.71 26.84 -5.14
N PHE A 62 -33.08 26.95 -3.86
CA PHE A 62 -33.65 25.87 -3.06
C PHE A 62 -34.99 25.41 -3.65
N GLY A 63 -35.03 24.16 -4.10
CA GLY A 63 -36.25 23.46 -4.48
C GLY A 63 -36.75 22.55 -3.35
N THR A 64 -37.51 23.12 -2.42
CA THR A 64 -38.36 22.39 -1.48
C THR A 64 -39.73 22.17 -2.12
N SER A 65 -40.24 20.92 -2.15
CA SER A 65 -41.67 20.55 -2.04
C SER A 65 -41.87 19.04 -2.32
N VAL A 66 -41.99 18.18 -1.31
CA VAL A 66 -43.18 17.70 -0.57
C VAL A 66 -43.75 16.34 -1.05
N THR A 67 -43.81 15.43 -0.07
CA THR A 67 -44.81 14.39 0.26
C THR A 67 -45.18 13.32 -0.76
N SER A 68 -44.97 12.05 -0.38
CA SER A 68 -46.02 11.03 -0.36
C SER A 68 -45.65 9.94 0.64
N ASP A 69 -46.43 9.89 1.71
CA ASP A 69 -46.48 8.85 2.73
C ASP A 69 -46.61 7.45 2.11
N THR A 70 -45.88 6.48 2.65
CA THR A 70 -46.30 5.07 2.62
C THR A 70 -46.03 4.47 3.99
N ASP A 71 -47.09 4.56 4.79
CA ASP A 71 -47.39 3.75 5.95
C ASP A 71 -47.39 2.27 5.57
N ALA A 72 -46.52 1.47 6.20
CA ALA A 72 -46.72 0.04 6.40
C ALA A 72 -45.98 -0.38 7.67
N SER A 73 -46.59 -0.03 8.79
CA SER A 73 -46.37 -0.67 10.08
C SER A 73 -46.59 -2.19 9.95
N THR A 74 -45.60 -2.99 10.31
CA THR A 74 -45.83 -4.32 10.88
C THR A 74 -44.65 -4.71 11.78
N ASP A 75 -44.79 -4.40 13.07
CA ASP A 75 -44.15 -5.12 14.16
C ASP A 75 -45.11 -6.25 14.56
N PRO A 76 -44.64 -7.49 14.72
CA PRO A 76 -44.60 -7.99 16.08
C PRO A 76 -43.34 -8.81 16.40
N THR A 77 -42.62 -8.36 17.41
CA THR A 77 -42.19 -9.12 18.59
C THR A 77 -41.95 -10.63 18.39
N THR A 78 -40.69 -11.02 18.48
CA THR A 78 -40.35 -12.33 19.04
C THR A 78 -39.18 -12.16 19.99
N GLU A 79 -39.53 -11.87 21.25
CA GLU A 79 -38.67 -12.18 22.38
C GLU A 79 -38.54 -13.70 22.45
N THR A 80 -37.32 -14.20 22.29
CA THR A 80 -36.96 -15.53 22.76
C THR A 80 -35.93 -15.35 23.86
N THR A 81 -36.48 -15.20 25.06
CA THR A 81 -35.79 -15.48 26.32
C THR A 81 -35.45 -16.97 26.36
N VAL A 82 -34.17 -17.30 26.28
CA VAL A 82 -33.66 -18.58 26.75
C VAL A 82 -32.70 -18.31 27.89
N ASP A 83 -33.23 -18.56 29.07
CA ASP A 83 -32.62 -18.56 30.40
C ASP A 83 -31.57 -19.70 30.53
N PRO A 84 -30.59 -19.60 31.44
CA PRO A 84 -29.34 -20.32 31.42
C PRO A 84 -29.47 -21.69 32.09
N SER A 85 -28.98 -22.72 31.42
CA SER A 85 -28.70 -24.01 32.05
C SER A 85 -27.25 -24.01 32.50
N GLU A 86 -27.05 -23.65 33.77
CA GLU A 86 -25.91 -24.11 34.55
C GLU A 86 -25.80 -25.63 34.42
N THR A 87 -24.60 -26.14 34.17
CA THR A 87 -24.24 -27.53 34.47
C THR A 87 -22.93 -27.50 35.21
N GLU A 88 -23.09 -27.29 36.51
CA GLU A 88 -22.15 -27.71 37.54
C GLU A 88 -21.99 -29.24 37.43
N ALA A 89 -20.82 -29.68 36.97
CA ALA A 89 -20.35 -31.04 37.21
C ALA A 89 -18.93 -30.93 37.78
N THR A 90 -18.88 -30.86 39.10
CA THR A 90 -17.68 -31.15 39.88
C THR A 90 -17.30 -32.61 39.67
N SER A 91 -16.07 -32.85 39.27
CA SER A 91 -15.45 -34.17 39.38
C SER A 91 -14.01 -33.95 39.81
N ASP A 92 -13.87 -33.90 41.13
CA ASP A 92 -12.63 -34.19 41.84
C ASP A 92 -12.08 -35.52 41.33
N SER A 93 -10.85 -35.49 40.84
CA SER A 93 -10.02 -36.67 40.71
C SER A 93 -8.61 -36.23 41.06
N ASP A 94 -8.36 -36.30 42.37
CA ASP A 94 -7.03 -36.35 42.95
C ASP A 94 -6.24 -37.48 42.27
N ALA A 95 -5.24 -37.07 41.49
CA ALA A 95 -4.15 -37.94 41.10
C ALA A 95 -2.86 -37.14 41.25
N ASP A 96 -2.34 -37.17 42.47
CA ASP A 96 -0.92 -36.97 42.78
C ASP A 96 -0.09 -37.82 41.80
N SER A 97 0.61 -37.16 40.90
CA SER A 97 1.74 -37.73 40.20
C SER A 97 2.81 -36.65 40.12
N ASP A 98 3.55 -36.54 41.21
CA ASP A 98 4.88 -35.93 41.25
C ASP A 98 5.68 -36.47 40.06
N THR A 99 5.85 -35.64 39.04
CA THR A 99 6.82 -35.88 37.99
C THR A 99 7.57 -34.57 37.82
N ASP A 100 8.63 -34.44 38.62
CA ASP A 100 9.74 -33.54 38.39
C ASP A 100 10.35 -33.85 37.01
N THR A 101 9.74 -33.30 35.97
CA THR A 101 10.40 -33.15 34.67
C THR A 101 11.03 -31.78 34.68
N GLU A 102 12.31 -31.75 35.07
CA GLU A 102 13.24 -30.65 34.83
C GLU A 102 13.02 -30.17 33.39
N THR A 103 12.28 -29.08 33.27
CA THR A 103 12.08 -28.38 32.00
C THR A 103 13.36 -27.60 31.81
N GLU A 104 14.34 -28.27 31.20
CA GLU A 104 15.48 -27.63 30.59
C GLU A 104 14.92 -26.65 29.56
N ALA A 105 14.70 -25.42 30.01
CA ALA A 105 14.36 -24.30 29.16
C ALA A 105 15.57 -24.06 28.26
N THR A 106 15.60 -24.73 27.12
CA THR A 106 16.47 -24.39 26.01
C THR A 106 15.97 -23.06 25.49
N SER A 107 16.40 -21.97 26.13
CA SER A 107 16.38 -20.64 25.55
C SER A 107 17.42 -20.59 24.44
N ASP A 108 17.20 -21.39 23.38
CA ASP A 108 17.77 -21.15 22.07
C ASP A 108 16.98 -20.00 21.45
N THR A 109 17.16 -18.82 22.02
CA THR A 109 16.86 -17.57 21.34
C THR A 109 18.02 -17.32 20.37
N ASP A 110 18.12 -18.17 19.35
CA ASP A 110 18.88 -17.90 18.13
C ASP A 110 18.07 -16.87 17.33
N THR A 111 17.96 -15.66 17.90
CA THR A 111 17.39 -14.51 17.21
C THR A 111 18.41 -14.13 16.15
N THR A 112 18.23 -14.72 14.96
CA THR A 112 18.84 -14.18 13.76
C THR A 112 18.39 -12.71 13.69
N PRO A 113 19.31 -11.74 13.66
CA PRO A 113 18.94 -10.35 13.52
C PRO A 113 18.15 -10.21 12.22
N VAL A 114 16.89 -9.78 12.34
CA VAL A 114 16.08 -9.39 11.18
C VAL A 114 16.71 -8.12 10.62
N ASP A 115 17.08 -8.16 9.34
CA ASP A 115 17.56 -6.97 8.64
C ASP A 115 16.47 -5.90 8.69
N PRO A 116 16.82 -4.63 8.95
CA PRO A 116 15.81 -3.57 9.00
C PRO A 116 15.15 -3.35 7.64
N VAL A 117 14.03 -2.63 7.65
CA VAL A 117 13.42 -2.13 6.40
C VAL A 117 14.48 -1.31 5.66
N GLU A 118 14.80 -1.67 4.41
CA GLU A 118 15.96 -1.09 3.73
C GLU A 118 15.81 0.40 3.42
N ILE A 119 14.56 0.88 3.36
CA ILE A 119 14.22 2.29 3.18
C ILE A 119 13.94 3.01 4.51
N ALA A 120 14.27 2.44 5.67
CA ALA A 120 14.11 3.13 6.95
C ALA A 120 14.87 4.47 6.96
N GLY A 121 14.20 5.54 7.38
CA GLY A 121 14.73 6.90 7.32
C GLY A 121 13.65 7.98 7.36
N LEU A 122 14.10 9.23 7.23
CA LEU A 122 13.25 10.40 7.16
C LEU A 122 13.25 10.95 5.73
N TYR A 123 12.07 11.19 5.17
CA TYR A 123 11.90 11.66 3.81
C TYR A 123 10.81 12.73 3.70
N VAL A 124 10.83 13.46 2.59
CA VAL A 124 9.71 14.27 2.13
C VAL A 124 9.24 13.73 0.78
N ASP A 125 7.93 13.67 0.57
CA ASP A 125 7.37 13.23 -0.71
C ASP A 125 7.17 14.37 -1.71
N GLY A 126 6.74 14.02 -2.93
CA GLY A 126 6.46 15.00 -3.99
C GLY A 126 5.28 15.95 -3.70
N PHE A 127 4.53 15.72 -2.63
CA PHE A 127 3.42 16.56 -2.17
C PHE A 127 3.82 17.44 -0.98
N GLY A 128 4.99 17.22 -0.39
CA GLY A 128 5.47 17.93 0.80
C GLY A 128 5.03 17.28 2.11
N ALA A 129 4.61 16.02 2.11
CA ALA A 129 4.40 15.25 3.33
C ALA A 129 5.73 14.70 3.85
N ASP A 130 5.92 14.74 5.17
CA ASP A 130 7.05 14.13 5.86
C ASP A 130 6.76 12.65 6.14
N HIS A 131 7.75 11.79 5.88
CA HIS A 131 7.70 10.34 6.08
C HIS A 131 8.77 9.95 7.10
N ASP A 132 8.36 9.31 8.20
CA ASP A 132 9.25 8.64 9.15
C ASP A 132 9.04 7.13 9.04
N ILE A 133 10.00 6.45 8.44
CA ILE A 133 9.94 5.01 8.13
C ILE A 133 10.90 4.27 9.06
N SER A 134 10.37 3.33 9.82
CA SER A 134 11.12 2.49 10.75
C SER A 134 10.70 1.03 10.63
N ASN A 135 11.33 0.15 11.41
CA ASN A 135 10.94 -1.25 11.48
C ASN A 135 9.58 -1.47 12.17
N ASP A 136 9.11 -0.50 12.95
CA ASP A 136 7.93 -0.62 13.81
C ASP A 136 6.73 0.13 13.21
N ALA A 137 6.97 1.26 12.56
CA ALA A 137 5.93 2.09 11.98
C ALA A 137 6.41 2.89 10.78
N TRP A 138 5.47 3.20 9.89
CA TRP A 138 5.59 4.27 8.90
C TRP A 138 4.62 5.39 9.31
N VAL A 139 5.14 6.58 9.59
CA VAL A 139 4.34 7.77 9.93
C VAL A 139 4.40 8.76 8.78
N ILE A 140 3.24 9.24 8.33
CA ILE A 140 3.10 10.26 7.28
C ILE A 140 2.45 11.49 7.89
N SER A 141 3.12 12.63 7.81
CA SER A 141 2.65 13.91 8.37
C SER A 141 2.55 14.96 7.28
N PHE A 142 1.47 15.73 7.26
CA PHE A 142 1.29 16.84 6.34
C PHE A 142 0.94 18.11 7.13
N GLU A 143 1.50 19.26 6.73
CA GLU A 143 1.27 20.51 7.45
C GLU A 143 -0.23 20.83 7.52
N GLY A 144 -0.73 21.01 8.74
CA GLY A 144 -2.14 21.31 8.99
C GLY A 144 -3.08 20.11 9.02
N SER A 145 -2.56 18.87 9.04
CA SER A 145 -3.34 17.64 9.22
C SER A 145 -2.77 16.80 10.36
N GLU A 146 -3.61 15.93 10.95
CA GLU A 146 -3.13 14.95 11.92
C GLU A 146 -2.29 13.87 11.21
N PRO A 147 -1.17 13.41 11.78
CA PRO A 147 -0.35 12.35 11.18
C PRO A 147 -1.12 11.05 11.02
N SER A 148 -0.87 10.35 9.91
CA SER A 148 -1.29 8.96 9.73
C SER A 148 -0.16 8.03 10.16
N THR A 149 -0.47 7.07 11.02
CA THR A 149 0.48 6.06 11.50
C THR A 149 0.10 4.68 10.97
N PHE A 150 1.07 3.93 10.47
CA PHE A 150 0.92 2.58 9.96
C PHE A 150 1.88 1.65 10.71
N HIS A 151 1.36 0.76 11.55
CA HIS A 151 2.14 -0.17 12.36
C HIS A 151 2.64 -1.34 11.51
N VAL A 152 3.96 -1.43 11.32
CA VAL A 152 4.59 -2.45 10.47
C VAL A 152 4.37 -3.82 11.09
N ALA A 153 3.77 -4.74 10.32
CA ALA A 153 3.57 -6.12 10.73
C ALA A 153 4.49 -7.08 9.99
N TRP A 154 4.84 -6.74 8.74
CA TRP A 154 5.67 -7.57 7.87
C TRP A 154 6.33 -6.73 6.79
N TYR A 155 7.53 -7.12 6.36
CA TYR A 155 8.19 -6.57 5.19
C TYR A 155 9.16 -7.59 4.58
N ASP A 156 9.48 -7.39 3.30
CA ASP A 156 10.47 -8.16 2.56
C ASP A 156 11.22 -7.23 1.59
N ASN A 157 12.50 -7.04 1.89
CA ASN A 157 13.41 -6.20 1.10
C ASN A 157 13.80 -6.86 -0.25
N GLU A 158 13.67 -8.17 -0.41
CA GLU A 158 13.97 -8.82 -1.70
C GLU A 158 12.92 -8.50 -2.76
N ILE A 159 11.69 -8.22 -2.32
CA ILE A 159 10.57 -7.88 -3.19
C ILE A 159 10.06 -6.45 -3.00
N ASP A 160 10.76 -5.62 -2.22
CA ASP A 160 10.45 -4.23 -1.89
C ASP A 160 9.00 -3.99 -1.41
N ARG A 161 8.52 -4.78 -0.43
CA ARG A 161 7.14 -4.68 0.10
C ARG A 161 7.10 -4.60 1.61
N LEU A 162 6.11 -3.88 2.12
CA LEU A 162 5.81 -3.73 3.54
C LEU A 162 4.30 -3.73 3.75
N VAL A 163 3.83 -4.51 4.71
CA VAL A 163 2.44 -4.55 5.15
C VAL A 163 2.34 -4.00 6.56
N ALA A 164 1.38 -3.11 6.75
CA ALA A 164 1.16 -2.43 8.02
C ALA A 164 -0.33 -2.33 8.36
N GLN A 165 -0.62 -2.36 9.66
CA GLN A 165 -1.97 -2.06 10.15
C GLN A 165 -2.12 -0.56 10.37
N ASN A 166 -3.17 0.02 9.81
CA ASN A 166 -3.51 1.43 9.97
C ASN A 166 -3.89 1.69 11.44
N ASP A 167 -3.29 2.70 12.07
CA ASP A 167 -3.63 3.06 13.44
C ASP A 167 -5.13 3.36 13.58
N ALA A 168 -5.71 3.00 14.73
CA ALA A 168 -7.13 3.21 15.00
C ALA A 168 -7.52 4.70 15.06
N ALA A 169 -6.55 5.59 15.26
CA ALA A 169 -6.72 7.05 15.25
C ALA A 169 -6.57 7.68 13.86
N ASN A 170 -6.15 6.92 12.84
CA ASN A 170 -6.07 7.46 11.47
C ASN A 170 -7.46 7.91 11.00
N GLU A 171 -7.53 9.07 10.34
CA GLU A 171 -8.78 9.61 9.80
C GLU A 171 -9.40 8.68 8.74
N PHE A 172 -8.53 8.00 7.97
CA PHE A 172 -8.92 7.11 6.88
C PHE A 172 -8.55 5.66 7.17
N ASN A 173 -9.48 4.75 6.88
CA ASN A 173 -9.31 3.30 6.98
C ASN A 173 -8.72 2.82 8.33
N PRO A 174 -9.21 3.30 9.49
CA PRO A 174 -8.65 2.93 10.78
C PRO A 174 -8.77 1.43 11.03
N SER A 175 -7.74 0.83 11.61
CA SER A 175 -7.66 -0.62 11.93
C SER A 175 -7.69 -1.58 10.73
N LEU A 176 -7.73 -1.07 9.49
CA LEU A 176 -7.56 -1.86 8.26
C LEU A 176 -6.08 -2.03 7.92
N TRP A 177 -5.79 -2.75 6.85
CA TRP A 177 -4.44 -3.10 6.44
C TRP A 177 -4.04 -2.39 5.15
N SER A 178 -2.80 -1.90 5.15
CA SER A 178 -2.17 -1.27 4.00
C SER A 178 -0.99 -2.07 3.49
N LEU A 179 -0.79 -2.02 2.17
CA LEU A 179 0.39 -2.51 1.49
C LEU A 179 1.14 -1.32 0.91
N PHE A 180 2.40 -1.20 1.31
CA PHE A 180 3.36 -0.27 0.74
C PHE A 180 4.39 -1.03 -0.08
N GLU A 181 4.71 -0.51 -1.26
CA GLU A 181 5.75 -1.03 -2.13
C GLU A 181 6.72 0.10 -2.47
N TRP A 182 8.00 -0.21 -2.66
CA TRP A 182 8.99 0.75 -3.12
C TRP A 182 9.73 0.26 -4.37
N THR A 183 10.39 1.19 -5.04
CA THR A 183 11.30 0.90 -6.15
C THR A 183 12.36 1.98 -6.23
N PHE A 184 13.53 1.59 -6.72
CA PHE A 184 14.63 2.51 -6.99
C PHE A 184 14.79 2.72 -8.49
N THR A 185 14.77 3.98 -8.93
CA THR A 185 15.12 4.35 -10.32
C THR A 185 16.50 4.97 -10.40
N ASP A 186 16.94 5.27 -11.64
CA ASP A 186 18.15 6.02 -11.91
C ASP A 186 19.43 5.37 -11.33
N GLY A 187 19.44 4.04 -11.25
CA GLY A 187 20.57 3.28 -10.73
C GLY A 187 20.68 3.26 -9.20
N GLY A 188 19.57 3.49 -8.48
CA GLY A 188 19.53 3.42 -7.02
C GLY A 188 19.43 4.78 -6.33
N THR A 189 19.40 5.89 -7.08
CA THR A 189 19.46 7.24 -6.50
C THR A 189 18.10 7.85 -6.22
N SER A 190 17.05 7.37 -6.89
CA SER A 190 15.70 7.92 -6.79
C SER A 190 14.78 6.88 -6.17
N LEU A 191 14.33 7.13 -4.94
CA LEU A 191 13.39 6.26 -4.24
C LEU A 191 11.95 6.69 -4.56
N TRP A 192 11.10 5.71 -4.84
CA TRP A 192 9.67 5.91 -5.07
C TRP A 192 8.89 4.92 -4.22
N TYR A 193 7.71 5.32 -3.74
CA TYR A 193 6.79 4.42 -3.05
C TYR A 193 5.38 4.48 -3.64
N CYS A 194 4.65 3.39 -3.45
CA CYS A 194 3.24 3.25 -3.79
C CYS A 194 2.52 2.60 -2.61
N GLN A 195 1.38 3.18 -2.21
CA GLN A 195 0.44 2.51 -1.32
C GLN A 195 -0.62 1.80 -2.17
N THR A 196 -0.33 0.54 -2.52
CA THR A 196 -1.16 -0.25 -3.44
C THR A 196 -2.50 -0.65 -2.83
N VAL A 197 -2.52 -0.86 -1.51
CA VAL A 197 -3.73 -1.18 -0.73
C VAL A 197 -3.80 -0.27 0.48
N PHE A 198 -5.00 0.22 0.79
CA PHE A 198 -5.25 1.15 1.89
C PHE A 198 -6.32 0.66 2.89
N ASP A 199 -7.11 -0.36 2.54
CA ASP A 199 -8.31 -0.79 3.27
C ASP A 199 -8.52 -2.32 3.29
N ALA A 200 -7.46 -3.13 3.21
CA ALA A 200 -7.60 -4.58 3.31
C ALA A 200 -8.18 -5.00 4.68
N ALA A 201 -9.09 -5.97 4.66
CA ALA A 201 -9.76 -6.44 5.87
C ALA A 201 -8.81 -7.24 6.79
N THR A 202 -7.80 -7.89 6.20
CA THR A 202 -6.82 -8.70 6.92
C THR A 202 -5.40 -8.45 6.38
N GLN A 203 -4.40 -8.80 7.17
CA GLN A 203 -2.99 -8.77 6.74
C GLN A 203 -2.77 -9.60 5.48
N SER A 204 -3.31 -10.82 5.43
CA SER A 204 -3.16 -11.72 4.28
C SER A 204 -3.76 -11.10 3.00
N ASP A 205 -4.91 -10.42 3.10
CA ASP A 205 -5.51 -9.76 1.94
C ASP A 205 -4.61 -8.64 1.38
N ALA A 206 -3.87 -7.93 2.26
CA ALA A 206 -2.89 -6.93 1.83
C ALA A 206 -1.64 -7.58 1.21
N GLU A 207 -1.16 -8.69 1.77
CA GLU A 207 -0.01 -9.45 1.26
C GLU A 207 -0.28 -10.08 -0.12
N ASP A 208 -1.49 -10.59 -0.33
CA ASP A 208 -1.92 -11.26 -1.56
C ASP A 208 -2.37 -10.29 -2.67
N ALA A 209 -2.41 -8.98 -2.39
CA ALA A 209 -2.81 -7.99 -3.36
C ALA A 209 -1.85 -7.94 -4.57
N PRO A 210 -2.36 -7.65 -5.79
CA PRO A 210 -1.53 -7.52 -6.98
C PRO A 210 -0.46 -6.44 -6.78
N ALA A 211 0.79 -6.80 -7.08
CA ALA A 211 1.91 -5.86 -6.99
C ALA A 211 1.75 -4.70 -7.99
N ALA A 212 2.20 -3.52 -7.58
CA ALA A 212 2.33 -2.36 -8.43
C ALA A 212 3.39 -2.55 -9.53
N ASP A 213 3.25 -1.86 -10.66
CA ASP A 213 4.23 -1.91 -11.74
C ASP A 213 5.41 -0.98 -11.45
N LYS A 214 6.47 -1.56 -10.89
CA LYS A 214 7.73 -0.89 -10.56
C LYS A 214 8.51 -0.37 -11.78
N SER A 215 8.16 -0.80 -12.99
CA SER A 215 8.85 -0.38 -14.22
C SER A 215 8.35 0.97 -14.76
N ASP A 216 7.18 1.42 -14.33
CA ASP A 216 6.59 2.71 -14.70
C ASP A 216 6.20 3.57 -13.48
N PRO A 217 7.16 3.97 -12.63
CA PRO A 217 6.86 4.75 -11.44
C PRO A 217 6.37 6.17 -11.76
N LYS A 218 6.71 6.72 -12.93
CA LYS A 218 6.35 8.09 -13.32
C LYS A 218 5.04 8.18 -14.12
N GLY A 219 4.59 7.09 -14.74
CA GLY A 219 3.40 7.08 -15.59
C GLY A 219 2.14 6.66 -14.84
N GLY A 220 2.04 5.37 -14.51
CA GLY A 220 0.82 4.81 -13.93
C GLY A 220 1.02 3.53 -13.11
N GLY A 221 2.26 3.22 -12.70
CA GLY A 221 2.56 1.93 -12.09
C GLY A 221 1.87 1.67 -10.75
N CYS A 222 1.41 2.71 -10.06
CA CYS A 222 0.71 2.61 -8.77
C CYS A 222 -0.81 2.58 -9.01
N GLY A 223 -1.32 1.47 -9.55
CA GLY A 223 -2.76 1.29 -9.80
C GLY A 223 -3.37 2.25 -10.84
N GLY A 224 -2.57 2.71 -11.80
CA GLY A 224 -2.96 3.70 -12.80
C GLY A 224 -2.52 5.14 -12.47
N PHE A 225 -1.87 5.34 -11.33
CA PHE A 225 -1.30 6.62 -10.90
C PHE A 225 0.23 6.57 -10.85
N PRO A 226 0.92 7.71 -10.96
CA PRO A 226 2.33 7.77 -10.67
C PRO A 226 2.59 7.41 -9.20
N TRP A 227 3.75 6.82 -8.95
CA TRP A 227 4.29 6.61 -7.61
C TRP A 227 4.72 7.96 -7.04
N SER A 228 4.80 8.04 -5.72
CA SER A 228 5.31 9.22 -5.02
C SER A 228 6.83 9.10 -4.86
N PRO A 229 7.63 10.13 -5.23
CA PRO A 229 9.05 10.15 -4.92
C PRO A 229 9.24 10.35 -3.42
N LEU A 230 10.33 9.79 -2.86
CA LEU A 230 10.80 10.07 -1.50
C LEU A 230 12.19 10.67 -1.57
N GLU A 231 12.32 11.90 -1.10
CA GLU A 231 13.59 12.61 -1.00
C GLU A 231 14.08 12.60 0.46
N PRO A 232 15.30 12.13 0.76
CA PRO A 232 15.81 12.13 2.13
C PRO A 232 15.90 13.54 2.72
N LEU A 233 15.49 13.68 3.99
CA LEU A 233 15.59 14.94 4.77
C LEU A 233 16.99 15.17 5.37
#